data_AF-A0A6A6GE63-F1
#
_entry.id   AF-A0A6A6GE63-F1
#
_cell.length_a   1.000
_cell.length_b   1.000
_cell.length_c   1.000
_cell.angle_alpha   90.00
_cell.angle_beta   90.00
_cell.angle_gamma   90.00
#
_symmetry.space_group_name_H-M   'P 1'
#
loop_
_entity.id
_entity.type
_entity.pdbx_description
1 polymer ?
#
loop_
_entity_poly.entity_id
_entity_poly.type
_entity_poly.pdbx_seq_one_letter_code
_entity_poly.pdbx_strand_id
1 'polypeptide(L)'
;MYSPQDVQQQQDYTTPPLSRGAANANGYGGGAPRRSSIGGGAAAAPLSSEAAPDLLTRAFNEAIRPYTNKLEEMELELGDLRAYVEQLEAQRKEVHAWIDKRGLRPDVPPSIASQMDASSPSNPTHAAATLNAQLDRKITIVNFDLHRLQDDLNDSLPTPSFSACMLKFLPDIARLSALPSGPKFSFDLLLKLGGNLNSHGGLETGDESDLRERRSFYAKLDDAMVDVVQGRFREEGEGWGVQRELKRIEKTGAYLRNWGVEPYFPKTVEVMRDGMGMGGGGMGHVGGGGGTPPAYQ
;
A
#
# COMPACT_ATOMS: atom_id res chain seq x y z
N MET A 1 48.48 -21.83 19.37
CA MET A 1 48.74 -20.78 20.37
C MET A 1 49.14 -19.51 19.63
N TYR A 2 48.26 -18.51 19.56
CA TYR A 2 48.52 -17.07 19.60
C TYR A 2 47.16 -16.35 19.66
N SER A 3 47.09 -15.33 20.51
CA SER A 3 45.88 -14.74 21.10
C SER A 3 45.08 -13.81 20.18
N PRO A 4 43.79 -13.61 20.47
CA PRO A 4 42.94 -12.61 19.83
C PRO A 4 43.07 -11.24 20.52
N GLN A 5 43.15 -10.15 19.75
CA GLN A 5 43.01 -8.77 20.21
C GLN A 5 41.67 -8.19 19.78
N ASP A 6 40.87 -7.89 20.80
CA ASP A 6 40.12 -6.64 21.02
C ASP A 6 39.63 -5.83 19.81
N VAL A 7 38.31 -5.86 19.59
CA VAL A 7 37.56 -4.73 19.07
C VAL A 7 36.49 -4.34 20.09
N GLN A 8 36.82 -3.33 20.89
CA GLN A 8 35.89 -2.52 21.67
C GLN A 8 35.04 -1.65 20.73
N GLN A 9 33.72 -1.63 20.95
CA GLN A 9 32.88 -0.42 21.13
C GLN A 9 31.41 -0.79 20.90
N GLN A 10 30.74 -1.30 21.95
CA GLN A 10 29.29 -1.30 22.03
C GLN A 10 28.84 0.08 22.51
N GLN A 11 28.07 0.75 21.66
CA GLN A 11 27.47 2.04 21.93
C GLN A 11 26.33 1.93 22.94
N ASP A 12 26.36 2.86 23.88
CA ASP A 12 25.42 3.07 24.96
C ASP A 12 23.96 3.28 24.50
N TYR A 13 23.06 2.55 25.14
CA TYR A 13 21.63 2.83 25.13
C TYR A 13 21.34 4.10 25.96
N THR A 14 20.95 5.19 25.31
CA THR A 14 20.40 6.37 25.99
C THR A 14 19.03 6.75 25.41
N THR A 15 17.97 6.44 26.16
CA THR A 15 16.60 6.95 25.99
C THR A 15 16.49 8.40 26.51
N PRO A 16 15.82 9.32 25.80
CA PRO A 16 15.53 10.65 26.35
C PRO A 16 14.31 10.61 27.32
N PRO A 17 14.36 11.32 28.46
CA PRO A 17 13.25 11.39 29.42
C PRO A 17 12.21 12.44 29.02
N LEU A 18 10.93 12.08 29.18
CA LEU A 18 9.79 12.99 29.13
C LEU A 18 9.80 13.91 30.36
N SER A 19 9.99 15.22 30.13
CA SER A 19 9.89 16.25 31.16
C SER A 19 8.44 16.55 31.52
N ARG A 20 8.11 16.31 32.80
CA ARG A 20 6.99 16.91 33.53
C ARG A 20 7.31 18.36 33.85
N GLY A 21 6.41 19.28 33.51
CA GLY A 21 6.45 20.68 33.95
C GLY A 21 5.14 21.07 34.62
N ALA A 22 5.21 21.49 35.88
CA ALA A 22 4.12 21.99 36.69
C ALA A 22 4.22 23.52 36.90
N ALA A 23 3.05 24.14 37.07
CA ALA A 23 2.68 25.31 37.90
C ALA A 23 3.55 26.58 37.97
N ASN A 24 2.93 27.73 37.65
CA ASN A 24 2.85 28.99 38.43
C ASN A 24 2.30 30.12 37.51
N ALA A 25 1.88 31.31 37.95
CA ALA A 25 1.24 31.89 39.12
C ALA A 25 1.06 33.40 38.79
N ASN A 26 -0.07 34.00 39.18
CA ASN A 26 -0.37 35.43 39.39
C ASN A 26 0.13 36.53 38.42
N GLY A 27 -0.81 37.39 38.00
CA GLY A 27 -0.50 38.69 37.38
C GLY A 27 -1.64 39.70 37.52
N TYR A 28 -1.37 40.79 38.23
CA TYR A 28 -2.21 41.93 38.63
C TYR A 28 -2.73 42.83 37.49
N GLY A 29 -3.79 43.58 37.78
CA GLY A 29 -4.15 44.88 37.17
C GLY A 29 -5.62 44.93 36.76
N GLY A 30 -6.48 45.87 37.15
CA GLY A 30 -6.32 47.21 37.67
C GLY A 30 -7.45 48.05 37.05
N GLY A 31 -8.25 48.78 37.83
CA GLY A 31 -9.16 49.80 37.29
C GLY A 31 -10.55 49.90 37.95
N ALA A 32 -10.66 50.75 38.96
CA ALA A 32 -11.92 51.42 39.37
C ALA A 32 -12.27 52.53 38.31
N PRO A 33 -13.43 53.27 38.33
CA PRO A 33 -14.17 53.70 39.52
C PRO A 33 -15.73 53.91 39.45
N ARG A 34 -16.31 53.98 40.66
CA ARG A 34 -17.37 54.90 41.19
C ARG A 34 -18.70 55.12 40.43
N ARG A 35 -19.83 54.90 41.13
CA ARG A 35 -20.69 55.97 41.73
C ARG A 35 -21.87 55.43 42.58
N SER A 36 -22.15 56.15 43.67
CA SER A 36 -23.29 56.01 44.60
C SER A 36 -24.61 56.62 44.08
N SER A 37 -25.75 56.19 44.65
CA SER A 37 -26.91 57.00 45.13
C SER A 37 -28.18 56.12 45.10
N ILE A 38 -28.76 55.69 46.22
CA ILE A 38 -29.78 56.35 47.08
C ILE A 38 -31.09 56.72 46.34
N GLY A 39 -32.20 56.25 46.92
CA GLY A 39 -33.58 56.73 46.73
C GLY A 39 -34.45 55.68 46.05
N GLY A 40 -35.34 54.96 46.74
CA GLY A 40 -36.59 55.46 47.33
C GLY A 40 -37.72 54.81 46.52
N GLY A 41 -38.40 53.78 47.03
CA GLY A 41 -39.58 53.96 47.88
C GLY A 41 -40.84 54.03 47.02
N ALA A 42 -41.62 52.93 46.98
CA ALA A 42 -43.08 52.93 47.03
C ALA A 42 -43.63 51.52 46.72
N ALA A 43 -44.59 51.13 47.54
CA ALA A 43 -45.31 49.87 47.53
C ALA A 43 -46.55 49.91 46.60
N ALA A 44 -47.21 48.75 46.54
CA ALA A 44 -48.52 48.44 45.93
C ALA A 44 -48.44 48.08 44.43
N ALA A 45 -48.98 46.96 43.94
CA ALA A 45 -49.94 46.00 44.50
C ALA A 45 -49.77 44.62 43.82
N PRO A 46 -50.18 43.52 44.47
CA PRO A 46 -50.21 42.20 43.87
C PRO A 46 -51.48 42.08 43.02
N LEU A 47 -51.34 42.03 41.71
CA LEU A 47 -52.42 41.59 40.83
C LEU A 47 -52.37 40.08 40.73
N SER A 48 -53.15 39.43 41.58
CA SER A 48 -53.64 38.07 41.42
C SER A 48 -54.46 38.00 40.13
N SER A 49 -53.76 37.82 39.00
CA SER A 49 -54.35 37.29 37.78
C SER A 49 -54.32 35.78 37.90
N GLU A 50 -55.44 35.20 38.32
CA GLU A 50 -55.77 33.80 38.18
C GLU A 50 -55.85 33.46 36.69
N ALA A 51 -54.67 33.29 36.07
CA ALA A 51 -54.55 32.59 34.82
C ALA A 51 -54.48 31.11 35.20
N ALA A 52 -55.50 30.34 34.81
CA ALA A 52 -55.39 28.91 34.71
C ALA A 52 -54.81 28.51 33.32
N PRO A 53 -53.48 28.64 33.09
CA PRO A 53 -52.78 27.78 32.14
C PRO A 53 -51.71 26.91 32.82
N ASP A 54 -51.52 27.02 34.13
CA ASP A 54 -50.45 26.30 34.84
C ASP A 54 -50.73 24.80 34.99
N LEU A 55 -51.99 24.37 35.06
CA LEU A 55 -52.35 22.94 35.11
C LEU A 55 -52.13 22.24 33.77
N LEU A 56 -52.50 22.86 32.65
CA LEU A 56 -52.24 22.31 31.31
C LEU A 56 -50.76 22.33 30.98
N THR A 57 -50.05 23.40 31.35
CA THR A 57 -48.60 23.51 31.16
C THR A 57 -47.85 22.53 32.04
N ARG A 58 -48.27 22.32 33.31
CA ARG A 58 -47.73 21.25 34.17
C ARG A 58 -48.01 19.87 33.62
N ALA A 59 -49.26 19.56 33.26
CA ALA A 59 -49.62 18.24 32.73
C ALA A 59 -48.88 17.94 31.42
N PHE A 60 -48.69 18.94 30.56
CA PHE A 60 -47.89 18.83 29.35
C PHE A 60 -46.40 18.61 29.65
N ASN A 61 -45.82 19.39 30.56
CA ASN A 61 -44.43 19.22 30.98
C ASN A 61 -44.20 17.86 31.67
N GLU A 62 -45.15 17.39 32.46
CA GLU A 62 -45.12 16.09 33.15
C GLU A 62 -45.28 14.93 32.15
N ALA A 63 -46.09 15.11 31.11
CA ALA A 63 -46.22 14.15 30.01
C ALA A 63 -44.99 14.11 29.08
N ILE A 64 -44.27 15.24 28.91
CA ILE A 64 -43.08 15.32 28.05
C ILE A 64 -41.81 14.82 28.76
N ARG A 65 -41.71 15.04 30.07
CA ARG A 65 -40.56 14.62 30.89
C ARG A 65 -40.05 13.19 30.64
N PRO A 66 -40.89 12.14 30.56
CA PRO A 66 -40.40 10.79 30.25
C PRO A 66 -39.76 10.68 28.86
N TYR A 67 -40.25 11.44 27.87
CA TYR A 67 -39.66 11.47 26.52
C TYR A 67 -38.35 12.24 26.51
N THR A 68 -38.25 13.35 27.24
CA THR A 68 -36.99 14.11 27.40
C THR A 68 -35.92 13.27 28.08
N ASN A 69 -36.28 12.58 29.18
CA ASN A 69 -35.36 11.68 29.87
C ASN A 69 -34.88 10.54 28.94
N LYS A 70 -35.78 9.99 28.11
CA LYS A 70 -35.43 8.95 27.15
C LYS A 70 -34.53 9.48 26.03
N LEU A 71 -34.71 10.72 25.60
CA LEU A 71 -33.81 11.37 24.64
C LEU A 71 -32.42 11.55 25.24
N GLU A 72 -32.31 12.06 26.47
CA GLU A 72 -31.04 12.21 27.17
C GLU A 72 -30.32 10.86 27.35
N GLU A 73 -31.06 9.80 27.70
CA GLU A 73 -30.53 8.44 27.82
C GLU A 73 -30.01 7.91 26.47
N MET A 74 -30.78 8.06 25.38
CA MET A 74 -30.35 7.65 24.05
C MET A 74 -29.18 8.48 23.52
N GLU A 75 -29.12 9.78 23.82
CA GLU A 75 -27.99 10.64 23.44
C GLU A 75 -26.71 10.21 24.15
N LEU A 76 -26.80 9.82 25.43
CA LEU A 76 -25.69 9.28 26.20
C LEU A 76 -25.24 7.92 25.65
N GLU A 77 -26.19 7.01 25.38
CA GLU A 77 -25.89 5.71 24.76
C GLU A 77 -25.24 5.87 23.38
N LEU A 78 -25.73 6.80 22.55
CA LEU A 78 -25.11 7.12 21.26
C LEU A 78 -23.71 7.70 21.42
N GLY A 79 -23.45 8.48 22.47
CA GLY A 79 -22.14 8.98 22.83
C GLY A 79 -21.17 7.83 23.15
N ASP A 80 -21.59 6.92 24.01
CA ASP A 80 -20.80 5.75 24.43
C ASP A 80 -20.52 4.80 23.26
N LEU A 81 -21.52 4.52 22.42
CA LEU A 81 -21.36 3.70 21.22
C LEU A 81 -20.38 4.32 20.23
N ARG A 82 -20.41 5.65 20.04
CA ARG A 82 -19.44 6.35 19.18
C ARG A 82 -18.02 6.24 19.71
N ALA A 83 -17.84 6.46 21.01
CA ALA A 83 -16.53 6.32 21.66
C ALA A 83 -15.99 4.88 21.54
N TYR A 84 -16.87 3.88 21.68
CA TYR A 84 -16.50 2.49 21.51
C TYR A 84 -16.09 2.15 20.06
N VAL A 85 -16.82 2.67 19.07
CA VAL A 85 -16.46 2.51 17.64
C VAL A 85 -15.10 3.15 17.36
N GLU A 86 -14.84 4.36 17.86
CA GLU A 86 -13.55 5.03 17.69
C GLU A 86 -12.40 4.21 18.30
N GLN A 87 -12.62 3.63 19.48
CA GLN A 87 -11.65 2.74 20.13
C GLN A 87 -11.36 1.50 19.28
N LEU A 88 -12.39 0.85 18.73
CA LEU A 88 -12.23 -0.31 17.86
C LEU A 88 -11.49 0.04 16.56
N GLU A 89 -11.77 1.19 15.97
CA GLU A 89 -11.05 1.65 14.78
C GLU A 89 -9.57 1.95 15.07
N ALA A 90 -9.27 2.52 16.25
CA ALA A 90 -7.90 2.74 16.69
C ALA A 90 -7.14 1.42 16.86
N GLN A 91 -7.74 0.44 17.53
CA GLN A 91 -7.17 -0.90 17.68
C GLN A 91 -6.96 -1.58 16.33
N ARG A 92 -7.92 -1.48 15.39
CA ARG A 92 -7.78 -2.03 14.04
C ARG A 92 -6.59 -1.42 13.31
N LYS A 93 -6.41 -0.09 13.38
CA LYS A 93 -5.27 0.61 12.77
C LYS A 93 -3.94 0.15 13.37
N GLU A 94 -3.88 -0.04 14.69
CA GLU A 94 -2.69 -0.55 15.37
C GLU A 94 -2.31 -1.96 14.90
N VAL A 95 -3.30 -2.86 14.78
CA VAL A 95 -3.08 -4.21 14.26
C VAL A 95 -2.58 -4.18 12.81
N HIS A 96 -3.19 -3.35 11.95
CA HIS A 96 -2.73 -3.21 10.56
C HIS A 96 -1.29 -2.69 10.48
N ALA A 97 -0.94 -1.68 11.29
CA ALA A 97 0.42 -1.15 11.36
C ALA A 97 1.42 -2.19 11.89
N TRP A 98 1.01 -3.02 12.85
CA TRP A 98 1.82 -4.12 13.35
C TRP A 98 2.07 -5.19 12.28
N ILE A 99 1.05 -5.57 11.50
CA ILE A 99 1.16 -6.50 10.36
C ILE A 99 2.17 -5.95 9.35
N ASP A 100 2.03 -4.68 8.98
CA ASP A 100 2.91 -4.02 8.01
C ASP A 100 4.36 -3.98 8.53
N LYS A 101 4.57 -3.64 9.80
CA LYS A 101 5.89 -3.64 10.45
C LYS A 101 6.54 -5.02 10.47
N ARG A 102 5.74 -6.08 10.62
CA ARG A 102 6.23 -7.47 10.68
C ARG A 102 6.45 -8.10 9.31
N GLY A 103 6.05 -7.44 8.22
CA GLY A 103 6.19 -7.99 6.88
C GLY A 103 5.21 -9.11 6.56
N LEU A 104 4.08 -9.17 7.27
CA LEU A 104 3.12 -10.27 7.22
C LEU A 104 1.97 -10.02 6.25
N ARG A 105 1.96 -8.89 5.52
CA ARG A 105 0.85 -8.51 4.62
C ARG A 105 0.56 -9.53 3.51
N PRO A 106 1.53 -10.28 2.97
CA PRO A 106 1.23 -11.39 2.04
C PRO A 106 0.58 -12.60 2.72
N ASP A 107 0.79 -12.80 4.03
CA ASP A 107 0.33 -14.00 4.75
C ASP A 107 -1.02 -13.81 5.45
N VAL A 108 -1.58 -12.59 5.44
CA VAL A 108 -2.85 -12.33 6.11
C VAL A 108 -4.03 -12.95 5.35
N PRO A 109 -5.11 -13.37 6.05
CA PRO A 109 -6.33 -13.83 5.42
C PRO A 109 -6.94 -12.80 4.44
N PRO A 110 -7.65 -13.25 3.38
CA PRO A 110 -8.22 -12.36 2.35
C PRO A 110 -9.12 -11.23 2.90
N SER A 111 -9.85 -11.48 3.98
CA SER A 111 -10.71 -10.48 4.63
C SER A 111 -9.92 -9.32 5.22
N ILE A 112 -8.79 -9.60 5.87
CA ILE A 112 -7.88 -8.59 6.43
C ILE A 112 -7.11 -7.91 5.30
N ALA A 113 -6.64 -8.68 4.33
CA ALA A 113 -5.96 -8.16 3.14
C ALA A 113 -6.81 -7.07 2.44
N SER A 114 -8.08 -7.37 2.16
CA SER A 114 -9.01 -6.42 1.53
C SER A 114 -9.19 -5.15 2.34
N GLN A 115 -9.33 -5.26 3.67
CA GLN A 115 -9.43 -4.09 4.55
C GLN A 115 -8.14 -3.27 4.54
N MET A 116 -6.98 -3.90 4.64
CA MET A 116 -5.68 -3.22 4.60
C MET A 116 -5.44 -2.52 3.26
N ASP A 117 -5.88 -3.12 2.16
CA ASP A 117 -5.74 -2.56 0.80
C ASP A 117 -6.70 -1.38 0.56
N ALA A 118 -7.88 -1.39 1.19
CA ALA A 118 -8.82 -0.28 1.17
C ALA A 118 -8.51 0.85 2.17
N SER A 119 -7.64 0.61 3.16
CA SER A 119 -7.56 1.44 4.37
C SER A 119 -6.88 2.82 4.24
N SER A 120 -6.46 3.26 3.04
CA SER A 120 -5.76 4.54 2.88
C SER A 120 -6.33 5.43 1.76
N PRO A 121 -7.43 6.16 2.03
CA PRO A 121 -7.98 7.14 1.08
C PRO A 121 -7.02 8.32 0.81
N SER A 122 -6.24 8.73 1.81
CA SER A 122 -5.30 9.86 1.72
C SER A 122 -4.00 9.52 0.98
N ASN A 123 -3.66 8.23 0.89
CA ASN A 123 -2.50 7.74 0.16
C ASN A 123 -2.86 6.42 -0.55
N PRO A 124 -3.45 6.49 -1.75
CA PRO A 124 -3.96 5.32 -2.45
C PRO A 124 -2.86 4.34 -2.88
N THR A 125 -1.60 4.77 -2.93
CA THR A 125 -0.46 3.94 -3.35
C THR A 125 0.27 3.30 -2.16
N HIS A 126 -0.04 3.68 -0.92
CA HIS A 126 0.61 3.16 0.29
C HIS A 126 0.48 1.63 0.39
N ALA A 127 -0.70 1.10 0.12
CA ALA A 127 -0.96 -0.34 0.15
C ALA A 127 -0.06 -1.10 -0.83
N ALA A 128 0.02 -0.61 -2.07
CA ALA A 128 0.85 -1.19 -3.12
C ALA A 128 2.34 -1.12 -2.78
N ALA A 129 2.82 0.05 -2.33
CA ALA A 129 4.23 0.24 -1.96
C ALA A 129 4.65 -0.67 -0.79
N THR A 130 3.82 -0.77 0.25
CA THR A 130 4.10 -1.62 1.41
C THR A 130 4.06 -3.10 1.06
N LEU A 131 3.05 -3.54 0.30
CA LEU A 131 2.98 -4.93 -0.17
C LEU A 131 4.18 -5.29 -1.06
N ASN A 132 4.54 -4.41 -2.00
CA ASN A 132 5.71 -4.59 -2.86
C ASN A 132 7.00 -4.76 -2.05
N ALA A 133 7.27 -3.86 -1.10
CA ALA A 133 8.48 -3.92 -0.27
C ALA A 133 8.58 -5.25 0.51
N GLN A 134 7.46 -5.76 1.01
CA GLN A 134 7.42 -7.03 1.74
C GLN A 134 7.61 -8.23 0.81
N LEU A 135 6.98 -8.22 -0.38
CA LEU A 135 7.17 -9.27 -1.39
C LEU A 135 8.60 -9.32 -1.90
N ASP A 136 9.18 -8.16 -2.22
CA ASP A 136 10.57 -8.06 -2.68
C ASP A 136 11.55 -8.64 -1.66
N ARG A 137 11.36 -8.31 -0.38
CA ARG A 137 12.15 -8.86 0.73
C ARG A 137 11.98 -10.38 0.84
N LYS A 138 10.75 -10.89 0.78
CA LYS A 138 10.48 -12.34 0.87
C LYS A 138 11.09 -13.10 -0.30
N ILE A 139 10.94 -12.60 -1.53
CA ILE A 139 11.56 -13.17 -2.74
C ILE A 139 13.08 -13.22 -2.56
N THR A 140 13.68 -12.15 -2.05
CA THR A 140 15.12 -12.08 -1.80
C THR A 140 15.58 -13.12 -0.78
N ILE A 141 14.85 -13.26 0.34
CA ILE A 141 15.16 -14.25 1.39
C ILE A 141 15.05 -15.67 0.82
N VAL A 142 13.95 -15.99 0.14
CA VAL A 142 13.76 -17.32 -0.45
C VAL A 142 14.85 -17.62 -1.49
N ASN A 143 15.23 -16.65 -2.32
CA ASN A 143 16.33 -16.86 -3.27
C ASN A 143 17.66 -17.13 -2.57
N PHE A 144 17.96 -16.38 -1.49
CA PHE A 144 19.15 -16.62 -0.68
C PHE A 144 19.15 -18.01 -0.02
N ASP A 145 18.02 -18.41 0.56
CA ASP A 145 17.88 -19.73 1.19
C ASP A 145 18.05 -20.87 0.17
N LEU A 146 17.57 -20.68 -1.07
CA LEU A 146 17.76 -21.64 -2.15
C LEU A 146 19.23 -21.73 -2.61
N HIS A 147 19.96 -20.62 -2.68
CA HIS A 147 21.40 -20.64 -2.92
C HIS A 147 22.15 -21.35 -1.79
N ARG A 148 21.83 -21.02 -0.54
CA ARG A 148 22.44 -21.68 0.61
C ARG A 148 22.20 -23.19 0.61
N LEU A 149 20.99 -23.62 0.26
CA LEU A 149 20.66 -25.04 0.15
C LEU A 149 21.48 -25.73 -0.96
N GLN A 150 21.76 -25.06 -2.07
CA GLN A 150 22.66 -25.59 -3.11
C GLN A 150 24.08 -25.77 -2.58
N ASP A 151 24.60 -24.77 -1.88
CA ASP A 151 25.93 -24.83 -1.27
C ASP A 151 26.01 -25.97 -0.24
N ASP A 152 25.00 -26.13 0.60
CA ASP A 152 24.92 -27.19 1.61
C ASP A 152 24.81 -28.60 0.97
N LEU A 153 24.13 -28.73 -0.16
CA LEU A 153 24.03 -29.98 -0.93
C LEU A 153 25.28 -30.26 -1.77
N ASN A 154 26.15 -29.27 -1.97
CA ASN A 154 27.25 -29.29 -2.94
C ASN A 154 26.78 -29.76 -4.34
N ASP A 155 25.54 -29.42 -4.69
CA ASP A 155 24.88 -29.80 -5.94
C ASP A 155 23.83 -28.74 -6.34
N SER A 156 23.48 -28.72 -7.62
CA SER A 156 22.42 -27.88 -8.15
C SER A 156 21.04 -28.36 -7.69
N LEU A 157 20.18 -27.43 -7.26
CA LEU A 157 18.78 -27.74 -7.02
C LEU A 157 18.08 -28.03 -8.36
N PRO A 158 17.23 -29.07 -8.43
CA PRO A 158 16.42 -29.32 -9.61
C PRO A 158 15.53 -28.12 -9.94
N THR A 159 15.48 -27.73 -11.23
CA THR A 159 14.63 -26.62 -11.70
C THR A 159 13.15 -26.74 -11.30
N PRO A 160 12.51 -27.92 -11.28
CA PRO A 160 11.13 -28.05 -10.79
C PRO A 160 10.96 -27.58 -9.33
N SER A 161 11.92 -27.87 -8.46
CA SER A 161 11.87 -27.45 -7.05
C SER A 161 12.06 -25.94 -6.92
N PHE A 162 13.01 -25.38 -7.68
CA PHE A 162 13.27 -23.95 -7.66
C PHE A 162 12.07 -23.14 -8.20
N SER A 163 11.58 -23.52 -9.38
CA SER A 163 10.44 -22.89 -10.04
C SER A 163 9.19 -22.97 -9.18
N ALA A 164 8.90 -24.11 -8.55
CA ALA A 164 7.77 -24.27 -7.63
C ALA A 164 7.85 -23.31 -6.43
N CYS A 165 9.04 -23.05 -5.88
CA CYS A 165 9.22 -22.07 -4.81
C CYS A 165 8.95 -20.63 -5.29
N MET A 166 9.41 -20.27 -6.48
CA MET A 166 9.21 -18.93 -7.05
C MET A 166 7.74 -18.69 -7.46
N LEU A 167 7.05 -19.69 -8.01
CA LEU A 167 5.66 -19.56 -8.45
C LEU A 167 4.68 -19.30 -7.31
N LYS A 168 5.06 -19.59 -6.04
CA LYS A 168 4.23 -19.28 -4.86
C LYS A 168 3.95 -17.79 -4.69
N PHE A 169 4.78 -16.92 -5.26
CA PHE A 169 4.60 -15.47 -5.18
C PHE A 169 3.58 -14.91 -6.19
N LEU A 170 3.18 -15.69 -7.21
CA LEU A 170 2.29 -15.19 -8.26
C LEU A 170 0.93 -14.68 -7.75
N PRO A 171 0.22 -15.36 -6.83
CA PRO A 171 -1.05 -14.85 -6.33
C PRO A 171 -0.92 -13.48 -5.63
N ASP A 172 0.16 -13.28 -4.87
CA ASP A 172 0.39 -12.00 -4.19
C ASP A 172 0.85 -10.90 -5.15
N ILE A 173 1.61 -11.24 -6.19
CA ILE A 173 1.98 -10.30 -7.26
C ILE A 173 0.74 -9.90 -8.08
N ALA A 174 -0.19 -10.83 -8.31
CA ALA A 174 -1.46 -10.54 -8.96
C ALA A 174 -2.33 -9.62 -8.09
N ARG A 175 -2.42 -9.89 -6.78
CA ARG A 175 -3.06 -8.98 -5.81
C ARG A 175 -2.41 -7.59 -5.84
N LEU A 176 -1.08 -7.52 -5.82
CA LEU A 176 -0.35 -6.26 -5.91
C LEU A 176 -0.71 -5.52 -7.20
N SER A 177 -0.80 -6.21 -8.34
CA SER A 177 -1.13 -5.59 -9.62
C SER A 177 -2.56 -5.04 -9.69
N ALA A 178 -3.46 -5.48 -8.81
CA ALA A 178 -4.83 -4.96 -8.72
C ALA A 178 -4.92 -3.68 -7.88
N LEU A 179 -3.86 -3.30 -7.15
CA LEU A 179 -3.80 -2.08 -6.36
C LEU A 179 -3.41 -0.87 -7.22
N PRO A 180 -3.80 0.36 -6.84
CA PRO A 180 -3.35 1.57 -7.52
C PRO A 180 -1.82 1.68 -7.54
N SER A 181 -1.22 1.93 -8.71
CA SER A 181 0.25 1.92 -8.92
C SER A 181 0.92 0.55 -8.73
N GLY A 182 0.13 -0.49 -8.49
CA GLY A 182 0.55 -1.87 -8.34
C GLY A 182 1.19 -2.48 -9.58
N PRO A 183 0.62 -2.30 -10.79
CA PRO A 183 1.18 -2.87 -12.03
C PRO A 183 2.66 -2.52 -12.25
N LYS A 184 3.06 -1.30 -11.90
CA LYS A 184 4.46 -0.86 -11.97
C LYS A 184 5.38 -1.74 -11.11
N PHE A 185 4.98 -2.00 -9.88
CA PHE A 185 5.75 -2.82 -8.95
C PHE A 185 5.75 -4.30 -9.34
N SER A 186 4.58 -4.84 -9.71
CA SER A 186 4.43 -6.23 -10.13
C SER A 186 5.29 -6.56 -11.35
N PHE A 187 5.45 -5.63 -12.28
CA PHE A 187 6.29 -5.79 -13.47
C PHE A 187 7.74 -6.15 -13.10
N ASP A 188 8.34 -5.39 -12.19
CA ASP A 188 9.73 -5.64 -11.76
C ASP A 188 9.86 -6.91 -10.94
N LEU A 189 8.87 -7.25 -10.10
CA LEU A 189 8.89 -8.50 -9.33
C LEU A 189 8.81 -9.74 -10.24
N LEU A 190 7.97 -9.73 -11.28
CA LEU A 190 7.89 -10.85 -12.24
C LEU A 190 9.21 -11.03 -13.00
N LEU A 191 9.85 -9.93 -13.43
CA LEU A 191 11.18 -10.00 -14.05
C LEU A 191 12.24 -10.50 -13.06
N LYS A 192 12.13 -10.14 -11.78
CA LYS A 192 13.02 -10.64 -10.72
C LYS A 192 12.88 -12.15 -10.53
N LEU A 193 11.67 -12.69 -10.52
CA LEU A 193 11.45 -14.15 -10.46
C LEU A 193 12.09 -14.87 -11.65
N GLY A 194 11.92 -14.31 -12.86
CA GLY A 194 12.59 -14.80 -14.08
C GLY A 194 14.12 -14.76 -13.97
N GLY A 195 14.66 -13.64 -13.47
CA GLY A 195 16.08 -13.46 -13.22
C GLY A 195 16.66 -14.45 -12.20
N ASN A 196 15.94 -14.69 -11.11
CA ASN A 196 16.33 -15.66 -10.08
C ASN A 196 16.49 -17.07 -10.66
N LEU A 197 15.57 -17.51 -11.53
CA LEU A 197 15.72 -18.79 -12.21
C LEU A 197 16.87 -18.79 -13.23
N ASN A 198 17.20 -17.66 -13.84
CA ASN A 198 18.35 -17.58 -14.76
C ASN A 198 19.68 -17.68 -14.01
N SER A 199 19.77 -17.10 -12.82
CA SER A 199 20.95 -17.21 -11.94
C SER A 199 21.06 -18.56 -11.26
N HIS A 200 20.00 -19.38 -11.28
CA HIS A 200 19.96 -20.72 -10.72
C HIS A 200 19.92 -21.82 -11.80
N GLY A 201 20.55 -22.95 -11.51
CA GLY A 201 20.31 -24.20 -12.26
C GLY A 201 21.10 -24.36 -13.57
N GLY A 202 22.31 -23.79 -13.66
CA GLY A 202 23.30 -24.15 -14.70
C GLY A 202 22.71 -24.27 -16.11
N LEU A 203 22.53 -23.14 -16.81
CA LEU A 203 22.04 -23.11 -18.20
C LEU A 203 22.86 -24.02 -19.14
N GLU A 204 24.11 -24.33 -18.78
CA GLU A 204 25.04 -25.16 -19.54
C GLU A 204 24.78 -26.68 -19.41
N THR A 205 24.04 -27.12 -18.38
CA THR A 205 23.89 -28.53 -17.99
C THR A 205 22.46 -29.06 -18.06
N GLY A 206 21.49 -28.24 -18.47
CA GLY A 206 20.08 -28.63 -18.50
C GLY A 206 19.77 -29.69 -19.55
N ASP A 207 19.14 -30.79 -19.14
CA ASP A 207 18.56 -31.75 -20.07
C ASP A 207 17.22 -31.23 -20.66
N GLU A 208 16.63 -31.97 -21.60
CA GLU A 208 15.38 -31.56 -22.24
C GLU A 208 14.20 -31.46 -21.23
N SER A 209 14.27 -32.17 -20.11
CA SER A 209 13.27 -32.07 -19.04
C SER A 209 13.42 -30.75 -18.27
N ASP A 210 14.64 -30.36 -17.96
CA ASP A 210 14.98 -29.08 -17.34
C ASP A 210 14.52 -27.90 -18.21
N LEU A 211 14.88 -27.94 -19.50
CA LEU A 211 14.48 -26.92 -20.46
C LEU A 211 12.96 -26.81 -20.60
N ARG A 212 12.24 -27.95 -20.56
CA ARG A 212 10.77 -27.95 -20.57
C ARG A 212 10.19 -27.28 -19.33
N GLU A 213 10.75 -27.54 -18.15
CA GLU A 213 10.30 -26.91 -16.92
C GLU A 213 10.59 -25.40 -16.91
N ARG A 214 11.77 -24.98 -17.40
CA ARG A 214 12.09 -23.57 -17.60
C ARG A 214 11.06 -22.89 -18.50
N ARG A 215 10.74 -23.49 -19.65
CA ARG A 215 9.71 -22.97 -20.57
C ARG A 215 8.32 -22.89 -19.91
N SER A 216 7.93 -23.92 -19.14
CA SER A 216 6.69 -23.92 -18.35
C SER A 216 6.65 -22.79 -17.32
N PHE A 217 7.76 -22.55 -16.62
CA PHE A 217 7.89 -21.46 -15.67
C PHE A 217 7.73 -20.09 -16.35
N TYR A 218 8.47 -19.83 -17.45
CA TYR A 218 8.33 -18.55 -18.16
C TYR A 218 6.96 -18.38 -18.78
N ALA A 219 6.30 -19.44 -19.25
CA ALA A 219 4.93 -19.35 -19.76
C ALA A 219 3.96 -18.84 -18.67
N LYS A 220 4.07 -19.34 -17.44
CA LYS A 220 3.26 -18.86 -16.30
C LYS A 220 3.58 -17.41 -15.93
N LEU A 221 4.86 -17.02 -15.97
CA LEU A 221 5.25 -15.63 -15.75
C LEU A 221 4.73 -14.71 -16.85
N ASP A 222 4.77 -15.17 -18.11
CA ASP A 222 4.29 -14.43 -19.28
C ASP A 222 2.79 -14.19 -19.20
N ASP A 223 2.01 -15.22 -18.82
CA ASP A 223 0.57 -15.09 -18.58
C ASP A 223 0.27 -14.04 -17.51
N ALA A 224 0.98 -14.06 -16.38
CA ALA A 224 0.81 -13.06 -15.33
C ALA A 224 1.27 -11.65 -15.76
N MET A 225 2.31 -11.57 -16.59
CA MET A 225 2.90 -10.31 -17.04
C MET A 225 2.02 -9.57 -18.03
N VAL A 226 1.22 -10.27 -18.84
CA VAL A 226 0.24 -9.66 -19.75
C VAL A 226 -0.72 -8.74 -19.00
N ASP A 227 -1.33 -9.24 -17.92
CA ASP A 227 -2.28 -8.47 -17.11
C ASP A 227 -1.62 -7.24 -16.46
N VAL A 228 -0.37 -7.42 -16.00
CA VAL A 228 0.44 -6.35 -15.42
C VAL A 228 0.74 -5.27 -16.47
N VAL A 229 1.19 -5.64 -17.66
CA VAL A 229 1.49 -4.70 -18.74
C VAL A 229 0.25 -3.93 -19.18
N GLN A 230 -0.89 -4.60 -19.31
CA GLN A 230 -2.17 -3.93 -19.59
C GLN A 230 -2.52 -2.93 -18.48
N GLY A 231 -2.33 -3.31 -17.21
CA GLY A 231 -2.47 -2.41 -16.07
C GLY A 231 -1.57 -1.18 -16.15
N ARG A 232 -0.29 -1.36 -16.50
CA ARG A 232 0.65 -0.25 -16.68
C ARG A 232 0.26 0.70 -17.79
N PHE A 233 -0.21 0.19 -18.93
CA PHE A 233 -0.73 1.06 -19.99
C PHE A 233 -1.96 1.86 -19.54
N ARG A 234 -2.86 1.26 -18.74
CA ARG A 234 -4.02 1.97 -18.18
C ARG A 234 -3.64 3.09 -17.21
N GLU A 235 -2.63 2.86 -16.36
CA GLU A 235 -2.26 3.80 -15.30
C GLU A 235 -1.21 4.84 -15.73
N GLU A 236 -0.18 4.43 -16.48
CA GLU A 236 0.96 5.27 -16.85
C GLU A 236 0.90 5.77 -18.30
N GLY A 237 0.20 5.06 -19.19
CA GLY A 237 0.07 5.41 -20.60
C GLY A 237 1.42 5.66 -21.29
N GLU A 238 1.56 6.83 -21.91
CA GLU A 238 2.79 7.25 -22.60
C GLU A 238 3.99 7.51 -21.65
N GLY A 239 3.74 7.72 -20.36
CA GLY A 239 4.78 8.07 -19.36
C GLY A 239 5.67 6.90 -18.91
N TRP A 240 5.28 5.65 -19.20
CA TRP A 240 6.02 4.45 -18.76
C TRP A 240 7.40 4.32 -19.44
N GLY A 241 7.52 4.64 -20.72
CA GLY A 241 8.74 4.35 -21.49
C GLY A 241 8.88 2.85 -21.83
N VAL A 242 7.77 2.22 -22.23
CA VAL A 242 7.66 0.80 -22.62
C VAL A 242 8.77 0.33 -23.56
N GLN A 243 9.28 1.18 -24.45
CA GLN A 243 10.38 0.88 -25.35
C GLN A 243 11.66 0.42 -24.66
N ARG A 244 11.98 1.02 -23.50
CA ARG A 244 13.17 0.62 -22.73
C ARG A 244 12.98 -0.77 -22.14
N GLU A 245 11.80 -1.04 -21.58
CA GLU A 245 11.49 -2.32 -20.96
C GLU A 245 11.35 -3.44 -22.00
N LEU A 246 10.79 -3.14 -23.17
CA LEU A 246 10.72 -4.09 -24.29
C LEU A 246 12.12 -4.55 -24.71
N LYS A 247 13.03 -3.59 -24.92
CA LYS A 247 14.44 -3.89 -25.24
C LYS A 247 15.12 -4.70 -24.13
N ARG A 248 14.80 -4.44 -22.86
CA ARG A 248 15.32 -5.21 -21.72
C ARG A 248 14.88 -6.66 -21.79
N ILE A 249 13.59 -6.93 -22.03
CA ILE A 249 13.04 -8.28 -22.16
C ILE A 249 13.63 -9.00 -23.38
N GLU A 250 13.66 -8.36 -24.54
CA GLU A 250 14.21 -8.93 -25.77
C GLU A 250 15.70 -9.26 -25.65
N LYS A 251 16.48 -8.40 -24.98
CA LYS A 251 17.90 -8.67 -24.71
C LYS A 251 18.09 -9.92 -23.86
N THR A 252 17.29 -10.08 -22.80
CA THR A 252 17.32 -11.30 -21.98
C THR A 252 16.88 -12.53 -22.78
N GLY A 253 15.82 -12.42 -23.58
CA GLY A 253 15.36 -13.50 -24.45
C GLY A 253 16.42 -13.94 -25.46
N ALA A 254 17.13 -12.99 -26.07
CA ALA A 254 18.23 -13.29 -27.00
C ALA A 254 19.39 -14.01 -26.31
N TYR A 255 19.72 -13.64 -25.07
CA TYR A 255 20.72 -14.36 -24.27
C TYR A 255 20.27 -15.79 -23.98
N LEU A 256 19.02 -15.98 -23.53
CA LEU A 256 18.47 -17.29 -23.17
C LEU A 256 18.28 -18.23 -24.38
N ARG A 257 18.02 -17.68 -25.57
CA ARG A 257 17.97 -18.44 -26.82
C ARG A 257 19.26 -19.21 -27.08
N ASN A 258 20.42 -18.63 -26.77
CA ASN A 258 21.72 -19.32 -26.95
C ASN A 258 21.84 -20.58 -26.08
N TRP A 259 20.99 -20.72 -25.06
CA TRP A 259 20.92 -21.84 -24.14
C TRP A 259 19.67 -22.72 -24.34
N GLY A 260 18.97 -22.59 -25.48
CA GLY A 260 17.78 -23.40 -25.79
C GLY A 260 16.51 -23.03 -25.00
N VAL A 261 16.54 -21.93 -24.26
CA VAL A 261 15.41 -21.42 -23.48
C VAL A 261 14.66 -20.39 -24.33
N GLU A 262 13.77 -20.87 -25.20
CA GLU A 262 12.92 -20.05 -26.07
C GLU A 262 11.50 -20.66 -26.14
N PRO A 263 10.42 -19.85 -26.22
CA PRO A 263 10.37 -18.37 -26.18
C PRO A 263 10.37 -17.77 -24.76
N TYR A 264 10.91 -16.55 -24.63
CA TYR A 264 10.95 -15.77 -23.39
C TYR A 264 9.96 -14.62 -23.45
N PHE A 265 8.87 -14.70 -22.68
CA PHE A 265 7.79 -13.70 -22.62
C PHE A 265 7.15 -13.31 -23.98
N PRO A 266 6.81 -14.28 -24.87
CA PRO A 266 6.29 -13.97 -26.19
C PRO A 266 4.98 -13.15 -26.17
N LYS A 267 4.02 -13.48 -25.29
CA LYS A 267 2.72 -12.79 -25.23
C LYS A 267 2.87 -11.37 -24.69
N THR A 268 3.69 -11.20 -23.66
CA THR A 268 4.01 -9.88 -23.10
C THR A 268 4.64 -8.98 -24.15
N VAL A 269 5.60 -9.50 -24.93
CA VAL A 269 6.26 -8.74 -26.00
C VAL A 269 5.26 -8.28 -27.06
N GLU A 270 4.31 -9.14 -27.45
CA GLU A 270 3.22 -8.80 -28.35
C GLU A 270 2.36 -7.66 -27.80
N VAL A 271 1.86 -7.80 -26.56
CA VAL A 271 1.02 -6.78 -25.90
C VAL A 271 1.76 -5.45 -25.74
N MET A 272 3.06 -5.48 -25.41
CA MET A 272 3.88 -4.27 -25.30
C MET A 272 4.05 -3.56 -26.65
N ARG A 273 4.18 -4.30 -27.75
CA ARG A 273 4.29 -3.74 -29.11
C ARG A 273 2.96 -3.16 -29.58
N ASP A 274 1.86 -3.86 -29.33
CA ASP A 274 0.52 -3.40 -29.71
C ASP A 274 0.10 -2.17 -28.92
N GLY A 275 0.37 -2.14 -27.61
CA GLY A 275 0.06 -1.00 -26.75
C GLY A 275 0.81 0.28 -27.15
N MET A 276 1.97 0.16 -27.79
CA MET A 276 2.66 1.33 -28.38
C MET A 276 1.98 1.86 -29.63
N GLY A 277 1.37 0.99 -30.44
CA GLY A 277 0.66 1.39 -31.66
C GLY A 277 -0.60 2.20 -31.36
N MET A 278 -1.24 1.96 -30.22
CA MET A 278 -2.44 2.70 -29.79
C MET A 278 -2.16 4.08 -29.17
N GLY A 279 -0.95 4.31 -28.61
CA GLY A 279 -0.53 5.63 -28.08
C GLY A 279 0.09 6.58 -29.11
N GLY A 280 0.32 6.12 -30.34
CA GLY A 280 0.95 6.90 -31.43
C GLY A 280 -0.01 7.40 -32.50
N GLY A 281 -1.32 7.32 -32.28
CA GLY A 281 -2.36 7.69 -33.25
C GLY A 281 -2.71 9.18 -33.22
N GLY A 282 -1.74 10.05 -33.47
CA GLY A 282 -1.90 11.49 -33.32
C GLY A 282 -1.14 12.34 -34.33
N MET A 283 -1.04 11.93 -35.59
CA MET A 283 -0.80 12.86 -36.70
C MET A 283 -1.36 12.27 -37.99
N GLY A 284 -2.54 12.74 -38.37
CA GLY A 284 -3.02 12.59 -39.74
C GLY A 284 -2.07 13.31 -40.68
N HIS A 285 -1.54 12.58 -41.67
CA HIS A 285 -1.07 13.20 -42.90
C HIS A 285 -1.75 12.51 -44.08
N VAL A 286 -2.93 13.03 -44.38
CA VAL A 286 -3.54 12.96 -45.70
C VAL A 286 -2.95 14.12 -46.51
N GLY A 287 -2.29 13.80 -47.63
CA GLY A 287 -2.26 14.68 -48.80
C GLY A 287 -0.95 15.43 -49.12
N GLY A 288 -0.48 15.24 -50.37
CA GLY A 288 0.54 16.05 -51.05
C GLY A 288 1.92 15.39 -51.03
N GLY A 289 2.54 14.99 -52.13
CA GLY A 289 2.66 15.70 -53.40
C GLY A 289 4.14 16.11 -53.56
N GLY A 290 4.80 15.50 -54.56
CA GLY A 290 6.13 15.76 -55.15
C GLY A 290 7.10 16.75 -54.48
N GLY A 291 8.34 16.29 -54.25
CA GLY A 291 9.48 17.16 -53.98
C GLY A 291 10.80 16.41 -53.97
N THR A 292 11.61 16.66 -55.00
CA THR A 292 13.00 16.20 -55.26
C THR A 292 13.99 16.43 -54.11
N PRO A 293 15.10 15.66 -54.03
CA PRO A 293 16.13 15.85 -53.00
C PRO A 293 17.15 16.92 -53.42
N PRO A 294 17.74 17.70 -52.49
CA PRO A 294 18.97 18.42 -52.75
C PRO A 294 20.20 17.73 -52.16
N ALA A 295 21.29 17.95 -52.88
CA ALA A 295 22.60 17.33 -52.76
C ALA A 295 23.45 17.85 -51.60
N TYR A 296 24.49 17.07 -51.32
CA TYR A 296 25.61 17.34 -50.45
C TYR A 296 26.29 18.70 -50.69
N GLN A 297 26.65 19.36 -49.59
CA GLN A 297 27.92 20.08 -49.39
C GLN A 297 28.45 19.77 -48.00
#